data_AF-A0A7S3BH31-F1
#
_entry.id   AF-A0A7S3BH31-F1
#
_cell.length_a   1.000
_cell.length_b   1.000
_cell.length_c   1.000
_cell.angle_alpha   90.00
_cell.angle_beta   90.00
_cell.angle_gamma   90.00
#
_symmetry.space_group_name_H-M   'P 1'
#
loop_
_entity.id
_entity.type
_entity.pdbx_description
1 polymer ?
#
loop_
_entity_poly.entity_id
_entity_poly.type
_entity_poly.pdbx_seq_one_letter_code
_entity_poly.pdbx_strand_id
1 'polypeptide(L)'
;AELDRETCEVRESSKCASEDLEDAERELQRATRRGESGIQQLEASVTEAKDRVRQAQTAERAVHKQLFERLDDFPELRQLLPSGMPAELLPYFQESRSLEHFEERSKLPGISRNTLWKASIDGRLVALKEFRVDSSMIKTCYQEAALLLKCR
;
A
#
# COMPACT_ATOMS: atom_id res chain seq x y z
N ALA A 1 -11.69 18.32 -12.15
CA ALA A 1 -10.73 19.36 -11.75
C ALA A 1 -10.45 19.29 -10.25
N GLU A 2 -11.45 19.45 -9.38
CA GLU A 2 -11.26 19.37 -7.92
C GLU A 2 -10.88 17.96 -7.45
N LEU A 3 -11.65 16.94 -7.84
CA LEU A 3 -11.36 15.53 -7.48
C LEU A 3 -10.02 15.03 -8.06
N ASP A 4 -9.63 15.54 -9.23
CA ASP A 4 -8.35 15.21 -9.88
C ASP A 4 -7.17 15.78 -9.08
N ARG A 5 -7.27 17.07 -8.69
CA ARG A 5 -6.31 17.70 -7.78
C ARG A 5 -6.24 16.99 -6.43
N GLU A 6 -7.39 16.69 -5.82
CA GLU A 6 -7.45 15.99 -4.53
C GLU A 6 -6.83 14.58 -4.62
N THR A 7 -7.10 13.85 -5.69
CA THR A 7 -6.49 12.53 -5.93
C THR A 7 -4.96 12.64 -6.06
N CYS A 8 -4.46 13.63 -6.80
CA CYS A 8 -3.02 13.88 -6.92
C CYS A 8 -2.38 14.25 -5.58
N GLU A 9 -2.96 15.21 -4.84
CA GLU A 9 -2.43 15.68 -3.55
C GLU A 9 -2.36 14.55 -2.52
N VAL A 10 -3.41 13.73 -2.44
CA VAL A 10 -3.44 12.62 -1.49
C VAL A 10 -2.50 11.49 -1.88
N ARG A 11 -2.33 11.21 -3.18
CA ARG A 11 -1.31 10.26 -3.67
C ARG A 11 0.11 10.73 -3.36
N GLU A 12 0.40 12.01 -3.58
CA GLU A 12 1.70 12.60 -3.25
C GLU A 12 1.97 12.53 -1.74
N SER A 13 0.98 12.90 -0.91
CA SER A 13 1.09 12.81 0.54
C SER A 13 1.33 11.38 1.02
N SER A 14 0.59 10.41 0.49
CA SER A 14 0.77 8.98 0.79
C SER A 14 2.15 8.48 0.36
N LYS A 15 2.63 8.90 -0.81
CA LYS A 15 3.97 8.56 -1.29
C LYS A 15 5.07 9.11 -0.37
N CYS A 16 5.02 10.40 -0.02
CA CYS A 16 6.00 11.00 0.88
C CYS A 16 5.99 10.34 2.26
N ALA A 17 4.81 10.02 2.80
CA ALA A 17 4.72 9.31 4.08
C ALA A 17 5.35 7.91 4.02
N SER A 18 5.15 7.18 2.92
CA SER A 18 5.77 5.87 2.71
C SER A 18 7.30 5.97 2.59
N GLU A 19 7.81 6.98 1.88
CA GLU A 19 9.25 7.25 1.76
C GLU A 19 9.88 7.56 3.13
N ASP A 20 9.22 8.42 3.93
CA ASP A 20 9.64 8.74 5.30
C ASP A 20 9.72 7.48 6.19
N LEU A 21 8.75 6.57 6.08
CA LEU A 21 8.73 5.32 6.82
C LEU A 21 9.91 4.41 6.42
N GLU A 22 10.16 4.25 5.12
CA GLU A 22 11.30 3.46 4.64
C GLU A 22 12.63 3.99 5.17
N ASP A 23 12.80 5.32 5.18
CA ASP A 23 14.03 5.93 5.66
C ASP A 23 14.19 5.79 7.18
N ALA A 24 13.11 5.97 7.96
CA ALA A 24 13.11 5.74 9.40
C ALA A 24 13.47 4.29 9.77
N GLU A 25 12.91 3.30 9.05
CA GLU A 25 13.22 1.88 9.28
C GLU A 25 14.67 1.55 8.88
N ARG A 26 15.18 2.11 7.78
CA ARG A 26 16.59 1.96 7.37
C ARG A 26 17.54 2.59 8.39
N GLU A 27 17.16 3.72 9.00
CA GLU A 27 17.94 4.36 10.05
C GLU A 27 17.97 3.51 11.32
N LEU A 28 16.81 3.04 11.80
CA LEU A 28 16.70 2.14 12.94
C LEU A 28 17.52 0.85 12.73
N GLN A 29 17.45 0.26 11.53
CA GLN A 29 18.21 -0.94 11.20
C GLN A 29 19.72 -0.68 11.24
N ARG A 30 20.17 0.48 10.74
CA ARG A 30 21.60 0.88 10.77
C ARG A 30 22.08 1.11 12.20
N ALA A 31 21.33 1.85 13.01
CA ALA A 31 21.65 2.12 14.41
C ALA A 31 21.72 0.82 15.24
N THR A 32 20.75 -0.09 15.03
CA THR A 32 20.70 -1.39 15.71
C THR A 32 21.93 -2.24 15.37
N ARG A 33 22.35 -2.29 14.10
CA ARG A 33 23.55 -3.04 13.68
C ARG A 33 24.84 -2.45 14.25
N ARG A 34 24.88 -1.13 14.49
CA ARG A 34 26.04 -0.41 15.04
C ARG A 34 26.06 -0.36 16.57
N GLY A 35 24.98 -0.78 17.23
CA GLY A 35 24.85 -0.70 18.68
C GLY A 35 24.82 0.75 19.19
N GLU A 36 24.27 1.67 18.40
CA GLU A 36 24.19 3.08 18.76
C GLU A 36 23.24 3.28 19.97
N SER A 37 23.62 4.17 20.89
CA SER A 37 22.72 4.64 21.95
C SER A 37 21.65 5.54 21.35
N GLY A 38 20.36 5.26 21.57
CA GLY A 38 19.25 6.04 21.00
C GLY A 38 18.22 5.21 20.23
N ILE A 39 18.33 3.88 20.22
CA ILE A 39 17.39 2.97 19.54
C ILE A 39 15.93 3.27 19.92
N GLN A 40 15.64 3.56 21.19
CA GLN A 40 14.28 3.89 21.64
C GLN A 40 13.69 5.13 20.96
N GLN A 41 14.51 6.14 20.66
CA GLN A 41 14.06 7.34 19.95
C GLN A 41 13.75 7.00 18.48
N LEU A 42 14.58 6.17 17.85
CA LEU A 42 14.35 5.72 16.48
C LEU A 42 13.13 4.80 16.36
N GLU A 43 12.88 3.94 17.35
CA GLU A 43 11.66 3.13 17.44
C GLU A 43 10.40 4.02 17.54
N ALA A 44 10.48 5.11 18.31
CA ALA A 44 9.40 6.10 18.38
C ALA A 44 9.19 6.81 17.04
N SER A 45 10.27 7.24 16.36
CA SER A 45 10.19 7.85 15.02
C SER A 45 9.57 6.92 13.97
N VAL A 46 9.92 5.62 13.99
CA VAL A 46 9.29 4.62 13.12
C VAL A 46 7.80 4.49 13.43
N THR A 47 7.42 4.49 14.71
CA THR A 47 6.02 4.42 15.11
C THR A 47 5.23 5.64 14.62
N GLU A 48 5.77 6.84 14.77
CA GLU A 48 5.16 8.07 14.25
C GLU A 48 5.05 8.07 12.72
N ALA A 49 6.08 7.61 12.01
CA ALA A 49 6.05 7.45 10.56
C ALA A 49 4.96 6.47 10.12
N LYS A 50 4.80 5.33 10.81
CA LYS A 50 3.71 4.38 10.56
C LYS A 50 2.34 5.03 10.72
N ASP A 51 2.13 5.84 11.76
CA ASP A 51 0.86 6.52 11.99
C ASP A 51 0.57 7.58 10.91
N ARG A 52 1.59 8.33 10.47
CA ARG A 52 1.45 9.25 9.33
C ARG A 52 1.04 8.53 8.04
N VAL A 53 1.65 7.38 7.76
CA VAL A 53 1.24 6.56 6.62
C VAL A 53 -0.20 6.06 6.75
N ARG A 54 -0.61 5.58 7.93
CA ARG A 54 -1.99 5.14 8.17
C ARG A 54 -3.00 6.25 7.88
N GLN A 55 -2.69 7.48 8.30
CA GLN A 55 -3.54 8.64 8.03
C GLN A 55 -3.62 8.93 6.53
N ALA A 56 -2.49 8.98 5.83
CA ALA A 56 -2.44 9.23 4.39
C ALA A 56 -3.18 8.14 3.58
N GLN A 57 -2.99 6.86 3.92
CA GLN A 57 -3.70 5.74 3.29
C GLN A 57 -5.21 5.76 3.55
N THR A 58 -5.64 6.28 4.71
CA THR A 58 -7.06 6.46 5.02
C THR A 58 -7.68 7.56 4.16
N ALA A 59 -6.97 8.67 3.97
CA ALA A 59 -7.37 9.74 3.06
C ALA A 59 -7.42 9.25 1.61
N GLU A 60 -6.40 8.52 1.15
CA GLU A 60 -6.33 7.97 -0.22
C GLU A 60 -7.53 7.08 -0.49
N ARG A 61 -7.84 6.19 0.46
CA ARG A 61 -9.00 5.30 0.36
C ARG A 61 -10.32 6.06 0.32
N ALA A 62 -10.46 7.14 1.07
CA ALA A 62 -11.66 7.96 1.06
C ALA A 62 -11.86 8.62 -0.31
N VAL A 63 -10.81 9.19 -0.90
CA VAL A 63 -10.85 9.79 -2.25
C VAL A 63 -11.11 8.73 -3.31
N HIS A 64 -10.44 7.58 -3.26
CA HIS A 64 -10.67 6.46 -4.17
C HIS A 64 -12.11 5.93 -4.09
N LYS A 65 -12.71 5.91 -2.89
CA LYS A 65 -14.12 5.55 -2.74
C LYS A 65 -15.05 6.57 -3.40
N GLN A 66 -14.83 7.87 -3.18
CA GLN A 66 -15.61 8.92 -3.83
C GLN A 66 -15.47 8.88 -5.36
N LEU A 67 -14.24 8.65 -5.84
CA LEU A 67 -13.96 8.48 -7.27
C LEU A 67 -14.75 7.29 -7.81
N PHE A 68 -14.71 6.13 -7.14
CA PHE A 68 -15.46 4.94 -7.54
C PHE A 68 -16.97 5.18 -7.61
N GLU A 69 -17.56 5.85 -6.60
CA GLU A 69 -19.00 6.16 -6.56
C GLU A 69 -19.46 7.06 -7.71
N ARG A 70 -18.56 7.85 -8.30
CA ARG A 70 -18.86 8.79 -9.39
C ARG A 70 -18.52 8.26 -10.78
N LEU A 71 -17.89 7.08 -10.90
CA LEU A 71 -17.42 6.54 -12.18
C LEU A 71 -18.54 6.21 -13.17
N ASP A 72 -19.73 5.85 -12.67
CA ASP A 72 -20.88 5.52 -13.51
C ASP A 72 -21.49 6.79 -14.14
N ASP A 73 -21.56 7.88 -13.38
CA ASP A 73 -22.06 9.17 -13.85
C ASP A 73 -21.05 9.95 -14.70
N PHE A 74 -19.75 9.73 -14.47
CA PHE A 74 -18.64 10.45 -15.10
C PHE A 74 -17.56 9.48 -15.60
N PRO A 75 -17.78 8.80 -16.73
CA PRO A 75 -16.86 7.77 -17.25
C PRO A 75 -15.48 8.32 -17.63
N GLU A 76 -15.35 9.62 -17.90
CA GLU A 76 -14.05 10.29 -18.12
C GLU A 76 -13.11 10.19 -16.93
N LEU A 77 -13.65 10.01 -15.70
CA LEU A 77 -12.84 9.82 -14.49
C LEU A 77 -12.05 8.51 -14.52
N ARG A 78 -12.36 7.57 -15.43
CA ARG A 78 -11.57 6.35 -15.64
C ARG A 78 -10.12 6.63 -16.03
N GLN A 79 -9.83 7.79 -16.61
CA GLN A 79 -8.45 8.18 -16.94
C GLN A 79 -7.57 8.40 -15.69
N LEU A 80 -8.18 8.58 -14.52
CA LEU A 80 -7.49 8.75 -13.24
C LEU A 80 -7.12 7.40 -12.59
N LEU A 81 -7.62 6.29 -13.15
CA LEU A 81 -7.32 4.94 -12.69
C LEU A 81 -5.94 4.50 -13.21
N PRO A 82 -5.20 3.69 -12.43
CA PRO A 82 -4.04 2.98 -12.94
C PRO A 82 -4.39 2.16 -14.19
N SER A 83 -3.48 2.14 -15.16
CA SER A 83 -3.71 1.44 -16.43
C SER A 83 -4.09 -0.04 -16.22
N GLY A 84 -5.21 -0.44 -16.79
CA GLY A 84 -5.72 -1.81 -16.71
C GLY A 84 -6.36 -2.21 -15.37
N MET A 85 -6.48 -1.29 -14.40
CA MET A 85 -7.18 -1.53 -13.15
C MET A 85 -8.70 -1.61 -13.36
N PRO A 86 -9.36 -2.72 -12.94
CA PRO A 86 -10.80 -2.78 -12.81
C PRO A 86 -11.29 -1.77 -11.76
N ALA A 87 -12.36 -1.04 -12.08
CA ALA A 87 -12.91 0.03 -11.22
C ALA A 87 -13.29 -0.50 -9.82
N GLU A 88 -13.80 -1.72 -9.72
CA GLU A 88 -14.20 -2.36 -8.46
C GLU A 88 -13.03 -2.56 -7.47
N LEU A 89 -11.78 -2.52 -7.96
CA LEU A 89 -10.60 -2.59 -7.10
C LEU A 89 -10.21 -1.24 -6.50
N LEU A 90 -10.69 -0.13 -7.07
CA LEU A 90 -10.27 1.21 -6.70
C LEU A 90 -10.41 1.47 -5.17
N PRO A 91 -11.52 1.10 -4.49
CA PRO A 91 -11.66 1.32 -3.04
C PRO A 91 -10.70 0.51 -2.15
N TYR A 92 -9.98 -0.45 -2.74
CA TYR A 92 -9.00 -1.31 -2.06
C TYR A 92 -7.56 -1.02 -2.50
N PHE A 93 -7.40 -0.29 -3.60
CA PHE A 93 -6.10 0.04 -4.14
C PHE A 93 -5.45 1.15 -3.32
N GLN A 94 -4.18 0.93 -2.98
CA GLN A 94 -3.33 1.84 -2.23
C GLN A 94 -1.96 1.83 -2.89
N GLU A 95 -1.68 2.85 -3.70
CA GLU A 95 -0.52 2.85 -4.58
C GLU A 95 0.80 2.84 -3.79
N SER A 96 0.83 3.59 -2.68
CA SER A 96 2.02 3.77 -1.85
C SER A 96 2.22 2.65 -0.83
N ARG A 97 1.32 1.66 -0.75
CA ARG A 97 1.43 0.56 0.23
C ARG A 97 2.41 -0.51 -0.27
N SER A 98 3.58 -0.50 0.35
CA SER A 98 4.63 -1.52 0.20
C SER A 98 4.60 -2.58 1.31
N LEU A 99 5.49 -3.57 1.21
CA LEU A 99 5.69 -4.59 2.24
C LEU A 99 6.10 -4.00 3.60
N GLU A 100 6.79 -2.87 3.65
CA GLU A 100 7.26 -2.24 4.91
C GLU A 100 6.11 -1.82 5.85
N HIS A 101 4.90 -1.65 5.31
CA HIS A 101 3.70 -1.32 6.08
C HIS A 101 3.15 -2.46 6.92
N PHE A 102 3.72 -3.66 6.80
CA PHE A 102 3.26 -4.84 7.52
C PHE A 102 4.25 -5.22 8.62
N GLU A 103 3.71 -5.71 9.73
CA GLU A 103 4.46 -6.19 10.89
C GLU A 103 4.74 -7.70 10.79
N GLU A 104 5.69 -8.20 11.59
CA GLU A 104 6.00 -9.64 11.72
C GLU A 104 6.20 -10.40 10.39
N ARG A 105 6.84 -9.74 9.43
CA ARG A 105 6.99 -10.23 8.06
C ARG A 105 7.91 -11.44 8.01
N SER A 106 7.39 -12.55 7.53
CA SER A 106 8.15 -13.76 7.28
C SER A 106 7.76 -14.38 5.95
N LYS A 107 8.75 -14.75 5.16
CA LYS A 107 8.52 -15.42 3.88
C LYS A 107 7.99 -16.83 4.13
N LEU A 108 6.87 -17.18 3.50
CA LEU A 108 6.30 -18.52 3.59
C LEU A 108 7.10 -19.49 2.72
N PRO A 109 7.50 -20.67 3.26
CA PRO A 109 8.18 -21.67 2.47
C PRO A 109 7.20 -22.33 1.48
N GLY A 110 7.59 -22.42 0.20
CA GLY A 110 6.77 -23.08 -0.82
C GLY A 110 7.26 -22.87 -2.24
N ILE A 111 6.85 -23.78 -3.13
CA ILE A 111 7.10 -23.69 -4.58
C ILE A 111 5.90 -22.96 -5.21
N SER A 112 5.86 -21.65 -5.05
CA SER A 112 4.90 -20.78 -5.73
C SER A 112 5.65 -19.93 -6.74
N ARG A 113 5.03 -19.65 -7.89
CA ARG A 113 5.56 -18.70 -8.88
C ARG A 113 5.75 -17.31 -8.30
N ASN A 114 4.92 -16.95 -7.32
CA ASN A 114 4.94 -15.67 -6.62
C ASN A 114 5.43 -15.86 -5.19
N THR A 115 6.16 -14.86 -4.65
CA THR A 115 6.58 -14.87 -3.26
C THR A 115 5.35 -14.69 -2.36
N LEU A 116 5.24 -15.54 -1.35
CA LEU A 116 4.21 -15.44 -0.32
C LEU A 116 4.84 -15.02 0.99
N TRP A 117 4.17 -14.11 1.69
CA TRP A 117 4.56 -13.62 3.00
C TRP A 117 3.44 -13.88 4.00
N LYS A 118 3.82 -14.24 5.23
CA LYS A 118 3.00 -14.13 6.41
C LYS A 118 3.38 -12.81 7.08
N ALA A 119 2.38 -12.01 7.41
CA ALA A 119 2.59 -10.74 8.10
C ALA A 119 1.38 -10.40 8.98
N SER A 120 1.48 -9.32 9.74
CA SER A 120 0.37 -8.75 10.50
C SER A 120 0.12 -7.29 10.08
N ILE A 121 -1.14 -6.87 10.15
CA ILE A 121 -1.56 -5.48 9.99
C ILE A 121 -2.63 -5.19 11.03
N ASP A 122 -2.38 -4.19 11.87
CA ASP A 122 -3.27 -3.78 12.97
C ASP A 122 -3.70 -4.97 13.86
N GLY A 123 -2.73 -5.79 14.23
CA GLY A 123 -2.93 -7.00 15.05
C GLY A 123 -3.63 -8.17 14.35
N ARG A 124 -3.96 -8.04 13.05
CA ARG A 124 -4.58 -9.09 12.25
C ARG A 124 -3.55 -9.80 11.40
N LEU A 125 -3.55 -11.12 11.47
CA LEU A 125 -2.69 -11.94 10.63
C LEU A 125 -3.21 -11.95 9.18
N VAL A 126 -2.31 -11.70 8.23
CA VAL A 126 -2.59 -11.66 6.80
C VAL A 126 -1.56 -12.47 6.00
N ALA A 127 -1.99 -12.94 4.83
CA ALA A 127 -1.10 -13.50 3.83
C ALA A 127 -0.95 -12.49 2.68
N LEU A 128 0.30 -12.20 2.29
CA LEU A 128 0.60 -11.29 1.18
C LEU A 128 1.16 -12.10 0.02
N LYS A 129 0.68 -11.82 -1.18
CA LYS A 129 1.19 -12.41 -2.43
C LYS A 129 1.84 -11.31 -3.25
N GLU A 130 3.15 -11.44 -3.44
CA GLU A 130 3.95 -10.45 -4.15
C GLU A 130 4.03 -10.82 -5.63
N PHE A 131 3.65 -9.89 -6.48
CA PHE A 131 3.72 -10.03 -7.94
C PHE A 131 4.91 -9.22 -8.44
N ARG A 132 5.62 -9.75 -9.44
CA ARG A 132 6.66 -8.99 -10.14
C ARG A 132 6.00 -7.81 -10.86
N VAL A 133 6.67 -6.66 -10.86
CA VAL A 133 6.19 -5.45 -11.54
C VAL A 133 6.55 -5.52 -13.03
N ASP A 134 5.85 -6.41 -13.74
CA ASP A 134 5.84 -6.44 -15.20
C ASP A 134 4.40 -6.35 -15.71
N SER A 135 4.21 -5.80 -16.92
CA SER A 135 2.88 -5.49 -17.46
C SER A 135 1.96 -6.71 -17.55
N SER A 136 2.52 -7.92 -17.73
CA SER A 136 1.75 -9.16 -17.76
C SER A 136 1.28 -9.60 -16.36
N MET A 137 2.14 -9.44 -15.35
CA MET A 137 1.88 -9.81 -13.97
C MET A 137 0.97 -8.82 -13.26
N ILE A 138 1.02 -7.52 -13.60
CA ILE A 138 0.07 -6.52 -13.10
C ILE A 138 -1.36 -6.86 -13.52
N LYS A 139 -1.55 -7.19 -14.81
CA LYS A 139 -2.87 -7.61 -15.32
C LYS A 139 -3.36 -8.88 -14.60
N THR A 140 -2.47 -9.84 -14.40
CA THR A 140 -2.78 -11.07 -13.65
C THR A 140 -3.17 -10.76 -12.20
N CYS A 141 -2.45 -9.86 -11.54
CA CYS A 141 -2.73 -9.41 -10.17
C CYS A 141 -4.14 -8.80 -10.08
N TYR A 142 -4.50 -7.88 -10.98
CA TYR A 142 -5.83 -7.28 -11.00
C TYR A 142 -6.93 -8.29 -11.28
N GLN A 143 -6.71 -9.23 -12.20
CA GLN A 143 -7.67 -10.31 -12.46
C GLN A 143 -7.89 -11.19 -11.23
N GLU A 144 -6.82 -11.63 -10.56
CA GLU A 144 -6.93 -12.41 -9.34
C GLU A 144 -7.64 -11.63 -8.22
N ALA A 145 -7.28 -10.36 -8.01
CA ALA A 145 -7.90 -9.52 -7.00
C ALA A 145 -9.41 -9.31 -7.25
N ALA A 146 -9.80 -9.07 -8.50
CA ALA A 146 -11.20 -8.91 -8.88
C ALA A 146 -11.99 -10.21 -8.70
N LEU A 147 -11.37 -11.38 -8.99
CA LEU A 147 -11.98 -12.68 -8.70
C LEU A 147 -12.17 -12.91 -7.20
N LEU A 148 -11.18 -12.57 -6.37
CA LEU A 148 -11.28 -12.69 -4.92
C LEU A 148 -12.40 -11.83 -4.33
N LEU A 149 -12.65 -10.64 -4.89
CA LEU A 149 -13.79 -9.82 -4.47
C LEU A 149 -15.14 -10.46 -4.76
N LYS A 150 -15.27 -11.19 -5.88
CA LYS A 150 -16.52 -11.88 -6.27
C LYS A 150 -16.80 -13.13 -5.44
N CYS A 151 -15.79 -13.69 -4.79
CA CYS A 151 -15.90 -14.89 -3.96
C CYS A 151 -16.19 -14.57 -2.47
N ARG A 152 -16.35 -13.30 -2.11
CA ARG A 152 -16.79 -12.87 -0.78
C ARG A 152 -18.31 -12.89 -0.66
#